data_AF-A0A2H1WSN4-F1
#
_entry.id   AF-A0A2H1WSN4-F1
#
_cell.length_a   1.000
_cell.length_b   1.000
_cell.length_c   1.000
_cell.angle_alpha   90.00
_cell.angle_beta   90.00
_cell.angle_gamma   90.00
#
_symmetry.space_group_name_H-M   'P 1'
#
loop_
_entity.id
_entity.type
_entity.pdbx_description
1 polymer ?
#
loop_
_entity_poly.entity_id
_entity_poly.type
_entity_poly.pdbx_seq_one_letter_code
_entity_poly.pdbx_strand_id
1 'polypeptide(L)'
;ASSNNLFSAPYRWLVITSRANNTNVDLLHSSPILTDSDLVLATRTGDLVKLTELHKVSANGSMIWTPRGYYNGSVVDVRAHRELYRRRRDLRGHAITMSNVIQDSNTTRLHLPREDR
;
A
#
# COMPACT_ATOMS: atom_id res chain seq x y z
N ALA A 1 14.43 -1.19 -12.43
CA ALA A 1 12.98 -1.01 -12.24
C ALA A 1 12.42 0.03 -13.20
N SER A 2 13.00 1.24 -13.22
CA SER A 2 12.65 2.31 -14.17
C SER A 2 12.79 1.94 -15.65
N SER A 3 13.86 1.22 -16.03
CA SER A 3 14.09 0.77 -17.42
C SER A 3 13.04 -0.21 -17.96
N ASN A 4 12.31 -0.90 -17.08
CA ASN A 4 11.36 -1.95 -17.43
C ASN A 4 9.90 -1.50 -17.21
N ASN A 5 9.66 -0.21 -16.99
CA ASN A 5 8.34 0.35 -16.67
C ASN A 5 7.62 -0.37 -15.52
N LEU A 6 8.37 -0.91 -14.55
CA LEU A 6 7.77 -1.40 -13.31
C LEU A 6 7.13 -0.20 -12.58
N PHE A 7 5.97 -0.43 -11.95
CA PHE A 7 5.11 0.60 -11.33
C PHE A 7 4.33 1.51 -12.29
N SER A 8 4.30 1.23 -13.60
CA SER A 8 3.49 1.97 -14.58
C SER A 8 1.98 1.66 -14.53
N ALA A 9 1.57 0.75 -13.65
CA ALA A 9 0.19 0.33 -13.49
C ALA A 9 -0.18 0.30 -11.99
N PRO A 10 -1.47 0.55 -11.65
CA PRO A 10 -1.98 0.67 -10.29
C PRO A 10 -2.14 -0.69 -9.61
N TYR A 11 -1.07 -1.48 -9.59
CA TYR A 11 -1.05 -2.80 -9.00
C TYR A 11 -0.62 -2.76 -7.53
N ARG A 12 -0.83 -3.92 -6.89
CA ARG A 12 -0.25 -4.20 -5.59
C ARG A 12 1.14 -4.81 -5.79
N TRP A 13 2.15 -4.08 -5.34
CA TRP A 13 3.55 -4.43 -5.50
C TRP A 13 4.14 -4.88 -4.17
N LEU A 14 4.86 -6.00 -4.19
CA LEU A 14 5.70 -6.47 -3.09
C LEU A 14 7.16 -6.38 -3.53
N VAL A 15 7.93 -5.53 -2.86
CA VAL A 15 9.38 -5.41 -3.08
C VAL A 15 10.09 -6.12 -1.96
N ILE A 16 10.92 -7.10 -2.31
CA ILE A 16 11.69 -7.89 -1.34
C ILE A 16 13.14 -7.45 -1.41
N THR A 17 13.72 -7.11 -0.26
CA THR A 17 15.14 -6.79 -0.15
C THR A 17 15.81 -7.57 0.98
N SER A 18 16.93 -8.22 0.65
CA SER A 18 17.72 -9.02 1.59
C SER A 18 18.66 -8.18 2.45
N ARG A 19 18.95 -6.94 2.03
CA ARG A 19 19.80 -5.98 2.75
C ARG A 19 19.16 -4.60 2.66
N ALA A 20 18.96 -3.97 3.81
CA ALA A 20 18.61 -2.55 3.87
C ALA A 20 19.82 -1.69 3.49
N ASN A 21 20.35 -1.87 2.28
CA ASN A 21 21.30 -0.92 1.72
C ASN A 21 20.49 0.29 1.26
N ASN A 22 20.86 1.49 1.74
CA ASN A 22 20.19 2.75 1.43
C ASN A 22 20.00 2.95 -0.08
N THR A 23 20.95 2.49 -0.89
CA THR A 23 20.92 2.56 -2.35
C THR A 23 19.66 1.96 -2.99
N ASN A 24 19.16 0.82 -2.49
CA ASN A 24 17.96 0.18 -3.04
C ASN A 24 16.68 0.96 -2.67
N VAL A 25 16.70 1.63 -1.53
CA VAL A 25 15.60 2.49 -1.07
C VAL A 25 15.59 3.79 -1.87
N ASP A 26 16.76 4.38 -2.14
CA ASP A 26 16.90 5.58 -2.98
C ASP A 26 16.40 5.35 -4.41
N LEU A 27 16.55 4.14 -4.94
CA LEU A 27 15.97 3.75 -6.22
C LEU A 27 14.43 3.71 -6.19
N LEU A 28 13.80 3.36 -5.07
CA LEU A 28 12.35 3.44 -4.91
C LEU A 28 11.88 4.89 -4.86
N HIS A 29 12.65 5.79 -4.25
CA HIS A 29 12.34 7.22 -4.22
C HIS A 29 12.33 7.87 -5.61
N SER A 30 13.25 7.45 -6.48
CA SER A 30 13.36 7.92 -7.86
C SER A 30 12.47 7.16 -8.85
N SER A 31 11.78 6.10 -8.41
CA SER A 31 10.89 5.31 -9.26
C SER A 31 9.56 6.04 -9.53
N PRO A 32 8.99 5.92 -10.75
CA PRO A 32 7.73 6.57 -11.13
C PRO A 32 6.52 5.81 -10.56
N ILE A 33 6.47 5.62 -9.24
CA ILE A 33 5.38 4.92 -8.56
C ILE A 33 4.12 5.77 -8.63
N LEU A 34 3.03 5.20 -9.15
CA LEU A 34 1.75 5.88 -9.26
C LEU A 34 1.11 6.11 -7.89
N THR A 35 0.31 7.18 -7.80
CA THR A 35 -0.39 7.61 -6.57
C THR A 35 -1.52 6.69 -6.14
N ASP A 36 -1.86 5.71 -6.96
CA ASP A 36 -2.88 4.69 -6.73
C ASP A 36 -2.28 3.30 -6.53
N SER A 37 -0.96 3.15 -6.71
CA SER A 37 -0.25 1.90 -6.43
C SER A 37 -0.21 1.63 -4.93
N ASP A 38 -0.37 0.35 -4.57
CA ASP A 38 -0.14 -0.17 -3.23
C ASP A 38 1.23 -0.83 -3.21
N LEU A 39 2.21 -0.21 -2.56
CA LEU A 39 3.57 -0.75 -2.50
C LEU A 39 3.90 -1.21 -1.08
N VAL A 40 4.40 -2.43 -0.94
CA VAL A 40 4.90 -2.97 0.33
C VAL A 40 6.37 -3.33 0.17
N LEU A 41 7.23 -2.77 1.01
CA LEU A 41 8.62 -3.16 1.14
C LEU A 41 8.77 -4.20 2.24
N ALA A 42 9.31 -5.35 1.86
CA ALA A 42 9.70 -6.45 2.72
C ALA A 42 11.21 -6.46 2.87
N THR A 43 11.69 -6.00 4.04
CA THR A 43 13.11 -5.87 4.35
C THR A 43 13.51 -6.95 5.34
N ARG A 44 14.48 -7.80 4.98
CA ARG A 44 15.01 -8.78 5.92
C ARG A 44 15.88 -8.12 6.98
N THR A 45 15.59 -8.43 8.25
CA THR A 45 16.30 -7.93 9.42
C THR A 45 16.58 -9.13 10.35
N GLY A 46 17.72 -9.79 10.16
CA GLY A 46 18.01 -11.06 10.85
C GLY A 46 17.05 -12.17 10.41
N ASP A 47 16.34 -12.75 11.38
CA ASP A 47 15.41 -13.86 11.16
C ASP A 47 13.99 -13.42 10.76
N LEU A 48 13.67 -12.15 10.97
CA LEU A 48 12.36 -11.59 10.62
C LEU A 48 12.42 -10.71 9.36
N VAL A 49 11.29 -10.61 8.67
CA VAL A 49 11.10 -9.73 7.52
C VAL A 49 10.17 -8.60 7.91
N LYS A 50 10.69 -7.38 8.01
CA LYS A 50 9.91 -6.18 8.31
C LYS A 50 9.11 -5.77 7.06
N LEU A 51 7.82 -5.51 7.24
CA LEU A 51 6.90 -5.05 6.20
C LEU A 51 6.57 -3.57 6.40
N THR A 52 6.80 -2.75 5.39
CA THR A 52 6.52 -1.31 5.41
C THR A 52 5.70 -0.92 4.18
N GLU A 53 4.56 -0.27 4.39
CA GLU A 53 3.74 0.29 3.31
C GLU A 53 4.32 1.61 2.81
N LEU A 54 4.29 1.75 1.49
CA LEU A 54 4.84 2.86 0.72
C LEU A 54 3.73 3.40 -0.18
N HIS A 55 3.50 4.71 -0.13
CA HIS A 55 2.57 5.36 -1.06
C HIS A 55 2.93 6.82 -1.28
N LYS A 56 2.46 7.37 -2.40
CA LYS A 56 2.55 8.80 -2.72
C LYS A 56 1.15 9.39 -2.76
N VAL A 57 1.00 10.62 -2.26
CA VAL A 57 -0.26 11.37 -2.32
C VAL A 57 -0.41 12.13 -3.64
N SER A 58 0.71 12.47 -4.29
CA SER A 58 0.72 13.08 -5.63
C SER A 58 1.94 12.60 -6.43
N ALA A 59 1.89 12.74 -7.76
CA ALA A 59 2.98 12.29 -8.65
C ALA A 59 4.34 12.91 -8.27
N ASN A 60 4.34 14.17 -7.82
CA ASN A 60 5.53 14.90 -7.37
C ASN A 60 5.67 14.93 -5.84
N GLY A 61 4.79 14.24 -5.11
CA GLY A 61 4.80 14.19 -3.65
C GLY A 61 5.92 13.29 -3.11
N SER A 62 6.30 13.51 -1.85
CA SER A 62 7.20 12.61 -1.14
C SER A 62 6.54 11.24 -0.91
N MET A 63 7.38 10.21 -0.81
CA MET A 63 6.94 8.86 -0.44
C MET A 63 6.65 8.81 1.07
N ILE A 64 5.47 8.34 1.44
CA ILE A 64 5.06 8.13 2.82
C ILE A 64 5.30 6.68 3.20
N TRP A 65 5.93 6.48 4.36
CA TRP A 65 6.30 5.18 4.91
C TRP A 65 5.44 4.88 6.13
N THR A 66 4.70 3.78 6.10
CA THR A 66 3.83 3.37 7.21
C THR A 66 4.20 1.94 7.64
N PRO A 67 4.51 1.69 8.93
CA PRO A 67 4.73 0.34 9.41
C PRO A 67 3.50 -0.55 9.17
N ARG A 68 3.69 -1.70 8.51
CA ARG A 68 2.62 -2.69 8.31
C ARG A 68 2.74 -3.84 9.30
N GLY A 69 3.97 -4.27 9.58
CA GLY A 69 4.23 -5.35 10.52
C GLY A 69 5.47 -6.14 10.15
N TYR A 70 5.45 -7.43 10.40
CA TYR A 70 6.57 -8.31 10.10
C TYR A 70 6.12 -9.73 9.77
N TYR A 71 7.01 -10.48 9.14
CA TYR A 71 6.87 -11.89 8.86
C TYR A 71 7.96 -12.68 9.57
N ASN A 72 7.56 -13.68 10.35
CA ASN A 72 8.44 -14.63 11.02
C ASN A 72 7.76 -16.02 11.02
N GLY A 73 7.56 -16.59 9.83
CA GLY A 73 6.77 -17.81 9.62
C GLY A 73 5.26 -17.59 9.52
N SER A 74 4.74 -16.52 10.14
CA SER A 74 3.41 -15.99 9.90
C SER A 74 3.45 -14.46 9.79
N VAL A 75 2.47 -13.87 9.11
CA VAL A 75 2.36 -12.41 8.96
C VAL A 75 1.69 -11.83 10.20
N VAL A 76 2.43 -10.98 10.92
CA VAL A 76 1.92 -10.20 12.05
C VAL A 76 1.67 -8.77 11.56
N ASP A 77 0.43 -8.32 11.66
CA ASP A 77 0.01 -6.95 11.34
C ASP A 77 0.06 -6.12 12.63
N VAL A 78 0.81 -5.01 12.62
CA VAL A 78 1.00 -4.14 13.79
C VAL A 78 0.29 -2.81 13.65
N ARG A 79 -0.51 -2.62 12.59
CA ARG A 79 -1.24 -1.38 12.36
C ARG A 79 -2.33 -1.24 13.42
N ALA A 80 -2.41 -0.04 14.02
CA ALA A 80 -3.43 0.29 15.01
C ALA A 80 -4.86 0.11 14.48
N HIS A 81 -5.04 0.33 13.18
CA HIS A 81 -6.29 0.10 12.47
C HIS A 81 -6.04 -0.77 11.24
N ARG A 82 -6.74 -1.90 11.14
CA ARG A 82 -6.80 -2.73 9.94
C ARG A 82 -7.72 -2.06 8.94
N GLU A 83 -7.18 -1.11 8.18
CA GLU A 83 -7.94 -0.48 7.09
C GLU A 83 -8.15 -1.51 5.97
N LEU A 84 -9.38 -2.01 5.81
CA LEU A 84 -9.80 -2.80 4.65
C LEU A 84 -9.79 -1.95 3.36
N TYR A 85 -9.96 -0.64 3.52
CA TYR A 85 -9.84 0.37 2.49
C TYR A 85 -9.25 1.64 3.14
N ARG A 86 -8.29 2.27 2.47
CA ARG A 86 -7.76 3.58 2.84
C ARG A 86 -8.37 4.61 1.92
N ARG A 87 -9.24 5.48 2.43
CA ARG A 87 -9.66 6.67 1.67
C ARG A 87 -8.43 7.59 1.57
N ARG A 88 -7.74 7.56 0.42
CA ARG A 88 -6.72 8.56 0.09
C ARG A 88 -7.46 9.89 -0.09
N ARG A 89 -7.59 10.65 1.00
CA ARG A 89 -8.20 11.99 0.99
C ARG A 89 -7.24 12.90 0.23
N ASP A 90 -7.79 13.63 -0.74
CA ASP A 90 -7.08 14.61 -1.56
C ASP A 90 -6.09 14.04 -2.62
N LEU A 91 -6.65 13.51 -3.71
CA LEU A 91 -5.90 13.18 -4.93
C LEU A 91 -5.64 14.41 -5.83
N ARG A 92 -5.68 15.64 -5.28
CA ARG A 92 -5.43 16.91 -6.01
C ARG A 92 -6.12 16.98 -7.39
N GLY A 93 -7.39 16.60 -7.47
CA GLY A 93 -8.20 16.71 -8.69
C GLY A 93 -7.98 15.61 -9.74
N HIS A 94 -7.23 14.54 -9.44
CA HIS A 94 -7.16 13.38 -10.34
C HIS A 94 -8.50 12.62 -10.35
N ALA A 95 -8.94 12.21 -11.54
CA ALA A 95 -10.15 11.42 -11.71
C ALA A 95 -9.99 10.06 -11.01
N ILE A 96 -10.90 9.73 -10.11
CA ILE A 96 -10.93 8.43 -9.43
C ILE A 96 -11.99 7.58 -10.12
N THR A 97 -11.58 6.44 -10.68
CA THR A 97 -12.53 5.44 -11.15
C THR A 97 -12.92 4.54 -9.98
N MET A 98 -14.17 4.63 -9.53
CA MET A 98 -14.74 3.70 -8.54
C MET A 98 -15.52 2.60 -9.26
N SER A 99 -15.27 1.33 -8.89
CA SER A 99 -16.11 0.20 -9.27
C SER A 99 -16.84 -0.29 -8.02
N ASN A 100 -18.17 -0.25 -8.06
CA ASN A 100 -19.01 -0.73 -6.98
C ASN A 100 -19.59 -2.09 -7.41
N VAL A 101 -19.19 -3.17 -6.74
CA VAL A 101 -19.75 -4.51 -7.00
C VAL A 101 -20.92 -4.71 -6.07
N ILE A 102 -22.13 -4.55 -6.61
CA ILE A 102 -23.37 -4.89 -5.90
C ILE A 102 -23.66 -6.36 -6.22
N GLN A 103 -23.68 -7.21 -5.19
CA GLN A 103 -24.13 -8.60 -5.31
C GLN A 103 -25.61 -8.67 -4.94
N ASP A 104 -26.39 -9.53 -5.61
CA ASP A 104 -27.84 -9.70 -5.38
C ASP A 104 -28.19 -10.25 -3.99
N SER A 105 -27.22 -10.58 -3.15
CA SER A 105 -27.47 -11.00 -1.78
C SER A 105 -27.55 -9.78 -0.85
N ASN A 106 -28.74 -9.52 -0.30
CA ASN A 106 -29.03 -8.45 0.67
C ASN A 106 -28.37 -8.64 2.06
N THR A 107 -27.43 -9.58 2.22
CA THR A 107 -26.76 -9.89 3.50
C THR A 107 -25.83 -8.77 3.95
N THR A 108 -25.33 -7.93 3.03
CA THR A 108 -24.48 -6.76 3.30
C THR A 108 -25.14 -5.70 4.20
N ARG A 109 -26.49 -5.67 4.28
CA ARG A 109 -27.22 -4.75 5.18
C ARG A 109 -26.93 -5.02 6.67
N LEU A 110 -26.44 -6.21 7.02
CA LEU A 110 -26.09 -6.61 8.38
C LEU A 110 -24.65 -6.25 8.77
N HIS A 111 -23.83 -5.79 7.83
CA HIS A 111 -22.38 -5.55 8.05
C HIS A 111 -21.97 -4.09 7.83
N LEU A 112 -22.92 -3.22 7.48
CA LEU A 112 -22.72 -1.78 7.58
C LEU A 112 -22.79 -1.39 9.07
N PRO A 113 -21.73 -0.82 9.66
CA PRO A 113 -21.83 -0.27 11.00
C PRO A 113 -22.95 0.76 10.98
N ARG A 114 -23.98 0.53 11.81
CA ARG A 114 -25.02 1.54 12.04
C ARG A 114 -24.31 2.68 12.72
N GLU A 115 -24.07 3.78 12.00
CA GLU A 115 -23.68 5.02 12.65
C GLU A 115 -24.80 5.34 13.66
N ASP A 116 -24.41 5.38 14.94
CA ASP A 116 -25.31 5.62 16.06
C ASP A 116 -26.11 6.90 15.82
N ARG A 117 -27.40 6.79 16.10
CA ARG A 117 -28.42 7.80 15.82
C ARG A 117 -28.58 8.78 16.97
#